data_AF-A0A2M7IP95-F1
#
_entry.id   AF-A0A2M7IP95-F1
#
_cell.length_a   1.000
_cell.length_b   1.000
_cell.length_c   1.000
_cell.angle_alpha   90.00
_cell.angle_beta   90.00
_cell.angle_gamma   90.00
#
_symmetry.space_group_name_H-M   'P 1'
#
loop_
_entity.id
_entity.type
_entity.pdbx_description
1 polymer ?
#
loop_
_entity_poly.entity_id
_entity_poly.type
_entity_poly.pdbx_seq_one_letter_code
_entity_poly.pdbx_strand_id
1 'polypeptide(L)'
;MFKISTSVEALHRVVAMLVAVAVMIWSVGAYSSAQAANLTFISDTLSDSAPAVVSDHTLQFTIPAGSPGVIAGGTINVTFPAGFTMCSVAFGDVDLSINAVDQTLAAVPVPAGATWGAAVSSQTLTLTSGTGVALAGEVVIIKVGQNATGGVNQVTNPATGSYEFVVTAGAADTGRTRVAIVDTVLVTASVDTTFDFTVSGLATSTAVNGTSTTGLTTATTIPFGVLTSGAVKTMAQKLDVVTNARNGFVVTVEQDGNLQSSTGADVDGFIDGAYTDSTAVWAAPTNNIADENTWGHWGLT
;
A
#
# COMPACT_ATOMS: atom_id res chain seq x y z
N MET A 1 51.22 -7.68 83.74
CA MET A 1 50.60 -9.02 83.76
C MET A 1 50.08 -9.31 82.36
N PHE A 2 50.83 -10.08 81.56
CA PHE A 2 50.41 -10.49 80.22
C PHE A 2 49.29 -11.53 80.37
N LYS A 3 48.09 -11.21 79.90
CA LYS A 3 46.97 -12.15 79.89
C LYS A 3 47.26 -13.20 78.81
N ILE A 4 47.65 -14.41 79.22
CA ILE A 4 47.76 -15.55 78.30
C ILE A 4 46.33 -15.88 77.87
N SER A 5 45.96 -15.54 76.64
CA SER A 5 44.65 -15.90 76.10
C SER A 5 44.55 -17.42 76.05
N THR A 6 43.54 -17.99 76.68
CA THR A 6 43.21 -19.41 76.51
C THR A 6 42.81 -19.64 75.05
N SER A 7 43.15 -20.79 74.49
CA SER A 7 42.86 -21.15 73.08
C SER A 7 41.38 -20.92 72.69
N VAL A 8 40.48 -21.02 73.67
CA VAL A 8 39.04 -20.79 73.54
C VAL A 8 38.71 -19.30 73.34
N GLU A 9 39.36 -18.36 74.05
CA GLU A 9 39.14 -16.92 73.84
C GLU A 9 39.62 -16.47 72.44
N ALA A 10 40.73 -17.04 71.97
CA ALA A 10 41.24 -16.77 70.62
C ALA A 10 40.29 -17.31 69.54
N LEU A 11 39.76 -18.52 69.72
CA LEU A 11 38.83 -19.15 68.79
C LEU A 11 37.52 -18.35 68.64
N HIS A 12 36.92 -17.90 69.76
CA HIS A 12 35.69 -17.10 69.72
C HIS A 12 35.89 -15.75 69.03
N ARG A 13 37.05 -15.12 69.21
CA ARG A 13 37.38 -13.86 68.52
C ARG A 13 37.55 -14.05 67.02
N VAL A 14 38.19 -15.15 66.60
CA VAL A 14 38.36 -15.49 65.17
C VAL A 14 37.01 -15.77 64.51
N VAL A 15 36.14 -16.54 65.17
CA VAL A 15 34.80 -16.85 64.66
C VAL A 15 33.94 -15.58 64.58
N ALA A 16 33.92 -14.76 65.63
CA ALA A 16 33.18 -13.50 65.63
C ALA A 16 33.66 -12.54 64.52
N MET A 17 34.97 -12.50 64.27
CA MET A 17 35.56 -11.67 63.22
C MET A 17 35.21 -12.20 61.82
N LEU A 18 35.24 -13.52 61.61
CA LEU A 18 34.81 -14.14 60.35
C LEU A 18 33.32 -13.92 60.07
N VAL A 19 32.46 -14.03 61.09
CA VAL A 19 31.02 -13.76 60.95
C VAL A 19 30.78 -12.27 60.67
N ALA A 20 31.48 -11.36 61.35
CA ALA A 20 31.36 -9.93 61.07
C ALA A 20 31.81 -9.58 59.65
N VAL A 21 32.92 -10.16 59.18
CA VAL A 21 33.41 -9.97 57.80
C VAL A 21 32.44 -10.58 56.78
N ALA A 22 31.86 -11.76 57.05
CA ALA A 22 30.87 -12.38 56.18
C ALA A 22 29.57 -11.57 56.11
N VAL A 23 29.10 -11.00 57.22
CA VAL A 23 27.92 -10.11 57.26
C VAL A 23 28.22 -8.80 56.53
N MET A 24 29.43 -8.26 56.63
CA MET A 24 29.86 -7.07 55.87
C MET A 24 29.99 -7.35 54.37
N ILE A 25 30.50 -8.51 53.97
CA ILE A 25 30.57 -8.92 52.56
C ILE A 25 29.18 -9.18 52.00
N TRP A 26 28.28 -9.76 52.80
CA TRP A 26 26.88 -9.97 52.41
C TRP A 26 26.10 -8.65 52.33
N SER A 27 26.32 -7.73 53.27
CA SER A 27 25.67 -6.42 53.25
C SER A 27 26.20 -5.52 52.14
N VAL A 28 27.45 -5.65 51.70
CA VAL A 28 27.98 -4.88 50.56
C VAL A 28 27.72 -5.59 49.22
N GLY A 29 27.74 -6.92 49.19
CA GLY A 29 27.62 -7.73 47.96
C GLY A 29 26.20 -8.07 47.51
N ALA A 30 25.17 -7.86 48.35
CA ALA A 30 23.77 -8.11 47.98
C ALA A 30 23.06 -6.89 47.36
N TYR A 31 23.72 -5.73 47.27
CA TYR A 31 23.19 -4.59 46.52
C TYR A 31 23.67 -4.67 45.06
N SER A 32 23.00 -5.46 44.24
CA SER A 32 23.02 -5.21 42.80
C SER A 32 22.23 -3.91 42.56
N SER A 33 22.92 -2.77 42.52
CA SER A 33 22.30 -1.55 42.02
C SER A 33 21.95 -1.79 40.55
N ALA A 34 20.67 -1.99 40.24
CA ALA A 34 20.21 -2.00 38.87
C ALA A 34 20.50 -0.61 38.29
N GLN A 35 21.43 -0.54 37.33
CA GLN A 35 21.74 0.70 36.64
C GLN A 35 20.87 0.78 35.40
N ALA A 36 20.21 1.92 35.20
CA ALA A 36 19.53 2.23 33.96
C ALA A 36 20.54 2.22 32.80
N ALA A 37 20.21 1.51 31.74
CA ALA A 37 20.98 1.45 30.50
C ALA A 37 20.19 2.07 29.32
N ASN A 38 20.86 2.27 28.20
CA ASN A 38 20.19 2.76 26.99
C ASN A 38 19.53 1.60 26.24
N LEU A 39 18.26 1.77 25.86
CA LEU A 39 17.61 0.90 24.89
C LEU A 39 18.35 0.99 23.55
N THR A 40 18.42 -0.12 22.84
CA THR A 40 19.10 -0.18 21.52
C THR A 40 18.09 -0.42 20.41
N PHE A 41 18.46 -0.07 19.16
CA PHE A 41 17.60 -0.25 17.97
C PHE A 41 16.18 0.33 18.12
N ILE A 42 16.08 1.50 18.75
CA ILE A 42 14.78 2.15 18.97
C ILE A 42 14.28 2.86 17.70
N SER A 43 13.05 2.55 17.30
CA SER A 43 12.37 3.17 16.15
C SER A 43 10.88 3.34 16.40
N ASP A 44 10.25 4.30 15.72
CA ASP A 44 8.80 4.43 15.59
C ASP A 44 8.46 4.61 14.11
N THR A 45 7.53 3.81 13.61
CA THR A 45 7.04 3.88 12.22
C THR A 45 5.58 4.29 12.22
N LEU A 46 5.28 5.40 11.54
CA LEU A 46 3.94 5.94 11.35
C LEU A 46 3.32 5.36 10.06
N SER A 47 2.02 5.06 10.07
CA SER A 47 1.30 4.68 8.83
C SER A 47 1.00 5.89 7.94
N ASP A 48 0.80 7.06 8.53
CA ASP A 48 0.70 8.35 7.84
C ASP A 48 1.48 9.42 8.63
N SER A 49 2.32 10.20 7.95
CA SER A 49 3.10 11.31 8.53
C SER A 49 2.57 12.69 8.17
N ALA A 50 1.39 12.77 7.56
CA ALA A 50 0.71 14.03 7.26
C ALA A 50 0.28 14.75 8.55
N PRO A 51 0.38 16.10 8.60
CA PRO A 51 -0.04 16.87 9.76
C PRO A 51 -1.55 16.77 10.00
N ALA A 52 -1.95 16.70 11.27
CA ALA A 52 -3.35 16.61 11.70
C ALA A 52 -4.15 15.41 11.15
N VAL A 53 -3.48 14.39 10.63
CA VAL A 53 -4.10 13.12 10.21
C VAL A 53 -3.86 12.05 11.28
N VAL A 54 -4.78 11.10 11.38
CA VAL A 54 -4.63 9.94 12.26
C VAL A 54 -3.58 8.97 11.71
N SER A 55 -2.78 8.38 12.60
CA SER A 55 -1.68 7.49 12.27
C SER A 55 -1.60 6.32 13.25
N ASP A 56 -1.23 5.18 12.73
CA ASP A 56 -0.84 4.00 13.52
C ASP A 56 0.64 4.10 13.84
N HIS A 57 1.04 3.61 15.00
CA HIS A 57 2.44 3.58 15.41
C HIS A 57 2.93 2.15 15.57
N THR A 58 4.16 1.90 15.15
CA THR A 58 4.90 0.66 15.45
C THR A 58 6.22 1.04 16.09
N LEU A 59 6.27 0.98 17.42
CA LEU A 59 7.48 1.21 18.18
C LEU A 59 8.23 -0.09 18.38
N GLN A 60 9.54 -0.07 18.15
CA GLN A 60 10.42 -1.21 18.37
C GLN A 60 11.64 -0.77 19.14
N PHE A 61 12.13 -1.61 20.05
CA PHE A 61 13.43 -1.43 20.71
C PHE A 61 13.95 -2.78 21.24
N THR A 62 15.22 -2.83 21.62
CA THR A 62 15.86 -4.00 22.24
C THR A 62 16.32 -3.66 23.65
N ILE A 63 15.96 -4.51 24.61
CA ILE A 63 16.42 -4.41 26.00
C ILE A 63 17.94 -4.61 26.04
N PRO A 64 18.71 -3.72 26.68
CA PRO A 64 20.16 -3.82 26.70
C PRO A 64 20.64 -5.09 27.42
N ALA A 65 21.75 -5.67 26.92
CA ALA A 65 22.27 -6.96 27.40
C ALA A 65 22.67 -6.98 28.90
N GLY A 66 22.96 -5.81 29.48
CA GLY A 66 23.34 -5.66 30.90
C GLY A 66 22.17 -5.30 31.83
N SER A 67 20.94 -5.20 31.31
CA SER A 67 19.76 -4.83 32.10
C SER A 67 19.08 -6.07 32.70
N PRO A 68 18.46 -5.95 33.90
CA PRO A 68 17.55 -6.99 34.39
C PRO A 68 16.26 -7.13 33.54
N GLY A 69 16.04 -6.20 32.60
CA GLY A 69 14.85 -6.15 31.75
C GLY A 69 13.61 -5.65 32.48
N VAL A 70 12.45 -5.93 31.89
CA VAL A 70 11.16 -5.68 32.50
C VAL A 70 10.73 -6.96 33.22
N ILE A 71 10.88 -6.96 34.54
CA ILE A 71 10.48 -8.06 35.42
C ILE A 71 9.00 -7.98 35.81
N ALA A 72 8.49 -8.97 36.53
CA ALA A 72 7.12 -8.97 37.06
C ALA A 72 6.81 -7.68 37.84
N GLY A 73 5.67 -7.05 37.54
CA GLY A 73 5.28 -5.74 38.08
C GLY A 73 6.01 -4.53 37.46
N GLY A 74 7.01 -4.75 36.61
CA GLY A 74 7.73 -3.70 35.90
C GLY A 74 6.89 -3.04 34.81
N THR A 75 7.32 -1.87 34.35
CA THR A 75 6.58 -1.12 33.32
C THR A 75 7.42 -0.81 32.08
N ILE A 76 6.73 -0.56 30.97
CA ILE A 76 7.25 0.11 29.78
C ILE A 76 6.39 1.35 29.57
N ASN A 77 7.03 2.51 29.54
CA ASN A 77 6.37 3.79 29.37
C ASN A 77 6.81 4.38 28.04
N VAL A 78 5.87 4.54 27.11
CA VAL A 78 6.08 5.27 25.86
C VAL A 78 5.48 6.66 26.02
N THR A 79 6.32 7.69 25.92
CA THR A 79 5.89 9.09 26.00
C THR A 79 5.84 9.68 24.61
N PHE A 80 4.62 9.95 24.15
CA PHE A 80 4.36 10.71 22.94
C PHE A 80 4.70 12.19 23.19
N PRO A 81 5.42 12.86 22.28
CA PRO A 81 5.75 14.27 22.46
C PRO A 81 4.50 15.15 22.41
N ALA A 82 4.60 16.36 22.97
CA ALA A 82 3.51 17.32 22.94
C ALA A 82 3.05 17.61 21.49
N GLY A 83 1.73 17.65 21.30
CA GLY A 83 1.10 17.89 20.00
C GLY A 83 0.51 16.64 19.35
N PHE A 84 1.05 15.45 19.61
CA PHE A 84 0.33 14.21 19.31
C PHE A 84 -0.94 14.17 20.15
N THR A 85 -2.02 13.61 19.64
CA THR A 85 -3.25 13.42 20.43
C THR A 85 -3.60 11.95 20.47
N MET A 86 -3.56 11.36 21.66
CA MET A 86 -3.88 9.94 21.88
C MET A 86 -5.38 9.61 21.74
N CYS A 87 -6.22 10.61 21.46
CA CYS A 87 -7.66 10.47 21.17
C CYS A 87 -8.38 9.51 22.14
N SER A 88 -8.99 8.45 21.61
CA SER A 88 -9.65 7.39 22.39
C SER A 88 -8.83 6.09 22.45
N VAL A 89 -7.53 6.15 22.14
CA VAL A 89 -6.63 4.98 22.20
C VAL A 89 -6.70 4.37 23.58
N ALA A 90 -7.10 3.10 23.63
CA ALA A 90 -7.20 2.30 24.84
C ALA A 90 -6.46 0.97 24.67
N PHE A 91 -6.53 0.08 25.66
CA PHE A 91 -5.80 -1.20 25.61
C PHE A 91 -6.16 -2.07 24.39
N GLY A 92 -7.38 -1.97 23.87
CA GLY A 92 -7.82 -2.70 22.67
C GLY A 92 -7.22 -2.18 21.37
N ASP A 93 -6.59 -1.00 21.41
CA ASP A 93 -5.88 -0.38 20.29
C ASP A 93 -4.36 -0.58 20.40
N VAL A 94 -3.90 -1.47 21.28
CA VAL A 94 -2.48 -1.72 21.55
C VAL A 94 -2.20 -3.21 21.48
N ASP A 95 -1.13 -3.58 20.75
CA ASP A 95 -0.53 -4.91 20.81
C ASP A 95 0.90 -4.82 21.33
N LEU A 96 1.33 -5.83 22.08
CA LEU A 96 2.69 -5.97 22.58
C LEU A 96 3.21 -7.34 22.13
N SER A 97 4.39 -7.37 21.52
CA SER A 97 5.13 -8.61 21.30
C SER A 97 6.53 -8.50 21.88
N ILE A 98 7.03 -9.62 22.41
CA ILE A 98 8.36 -9.74 22.97
C ILE A 98 9.03 -10.91 22.25
N ASN A 99 10.17 -10.65 21.62
CA ASN A 99 10.92 -11.60 20.81
C ASN A 99 10.04 -12.33 19.76
N ALA A 100 9.19 -11.55 19.07
CA ALA A 100 8.19 -12.01 18.10
C ALA A 100 7.06 -12.90 18.65
N VAL A 101 6.87 -12.94 19.97
CA VAL A 101 5.75 -13.62 20.63
C VAL A 101 4.77 -12.58 21.17
N ASP A 102 3.53 -12.62 20.67
CA ASP A 102 2.45 -11.74 21.13
C ASP A 102 2.13 -11.99 22.60
N GLN A 103 1.96 -10.90 23.34
CA GLN A 103 1.62 -10.89 24.75
C GLN A 103 0.13 -10.61 24.92
N THR A 104 -0.50 -11.27 25.88
CA THR A 104 -1.89 -10.98 26.23
C THR A 104 -1.97 -9.65 26.97
N LEU A 105 -2.80 -8.74 26.46
CA LEU A 105 -3.06 -7.44 27.06
C LEU A 105 -4.45 -7.38 27.72
N ALA A 106 -4.59 -6.55 28.73
CA ALA A 106 -5.85 -6.24 29.38
C ALA A 106 -5.90 -4.78 29.85
N ALA A 107 -7.10 -4.30 30.17
CA ALA A 107 -7.26 -3.04 30.89
C ALA A 107 -6.62 -3.13 32.29
N VAL A 108 -6.20 -1.98 32.83
CA VAL A 108 -5.73 -1.86 34.22
C VAL A 108 -6.95 -1.80 35.17
N PRO A 109 -6.97 -2.52 36.31
CA PRO A 109 -5.89 -3.28 36.93
C PRO A 109 -5.56 -4.60 36.21
N VAL A 110 -4.26 -4.92 36.14
CA VAL A 110 -3.76 -6.09 35.41
C VAL A 110 -4.29 -7.38 36.06
N PRO A 111 -4.93 -8.28 35.29
CA PRO A 111 -5.30 -9.61 35.78
C PRO A 111 -4.07 -10.39 36.26
N ALA A 112 -4.28 -11.34 37.17
CA ALA A 112 -3.20 -12.21 37.63
C ALA A 112 -2.62 -13.08 36.49
N GLY A 113 -1.32 -13.38 36.55
CA GLY A 113 -0.63 -14.20 35.57
C GLY A 113 0.21 -13.38 34.58
N ALA A 114 0.53 -13.98 33.43
CA ALA A 114 1.46 -13.40 32.45
C ALA A 114 0.87 -12.26 31.61
N THR A 115 -0.35 -11.80 31.91
CA THR A 115 -1.01 -10.69 31.22
C THR A 115 -0.30 -9.36 31.49
N TRP A 116 -0.25 -8.50 30.48
CA TRP A 116 0.20 -7.12 30.58
C TRP A 116 -1.00 -6.17 30.64
N GLY A 117 -0.96 -5.18 31.51
CA GLY A 117 -1.91 -4.08 31.50
C GLY A 117 -1.48 -3.02 30.50
N ALA A 118 -2.39 -2.47 29.71
CA ALA A 118 -2.16 -1.24 28.97
C ALA A 118 -3.08 -0.13 29.47
N ALA A 119 -2.50 1.04 29.72
CA ALA A 119 -3.24 2.25 30.06
C ALA A 119 -2.65 3.45 29.32
N VAL A 120 -3.53 4.30 28.82
CA VAL A 120 -3.16 5.60 28.24
C VAL A 120 -3.59 6.68 29.20
N SER A 121 -2.67 7.59 29.53
CA SER A 121 -2.94 8.76 30.34
C SER A 121 -2.25 9.96 29.71
N SER A 122 -3.03 10.91 29.20
CA SER A 122 -2.52 12.05 28.43
C SER A 122 -1.67 11.55 27.25
N GLN A 123 -0.37 11.85 27.25
CA GLN A 123 0.58 11.48 26.21
C GLN A 123 1.38 10.21 26.50
N THR A 124 1.08 9.51 27.59
CA THR A 124 1.86 8.33 28.00
C THR A 124 1.03 7.07 27.86
N LEU A 125 1.53 6.14 27.05
CA LEU A 125 1.12 4.75 27.06
C LEU A 125 1.99 4.00 28.08
N THR A 126 1.36 3.40 29.08
CA THR A 126 2.03 2.56 30.08
C THR A 126 1.59 1.13 29.91
N LEU A 127 2.57 0.24 29.71
CA LEU A 127 2.42 -1.20 29.75
C LEU A 127 2.94 -1.69 31.10
N THR A 128 2.14 -2.42 31.86
CA THR A 128 2.51 -2.94 33.19
C THR A 128 2.50 -4.46 33.15
N SER A 129 3.62 -5.09 33.49
CA SER A 129 3.68 -6.54 33.60
C SER A 129 2.90 -7.02 34.82
N GLY A 130 2.04 -8.05 34.65
CA GLY A 130 1.62 -8.91 35.75
C GLY A 130 2.79 -9.79 36.20
N THR A 131 2.97 -10.93 35.53
CA THR A 131 4.14 -11.82 35.71
C THR A 131 4.92 -12.08 34.42
N GLY A 132 4.50 -11.50 33.28
CA GLY A 132 5.24 -11.57 32.02
C GLY A 132 6.58 -10.83 32.12
N VAL A 133 7.56 -11.19 31.30
CA VAL A 133 8.89 -10.55 31.35
C VAL A 133 9.39 -10.21 29.96
N ALA A 134 10.19 -9.14 29.87
CA ALA A 134 11.03 -8.83 28.72
C ALA A 134 12.48 -8.78 29.20
N LEU A 135 13.29 -9.76 28.82
CA LEU A 135 14.64 -9.96 29.32
C LEU A 135 15.69 -9.26 28.45
N ALA A 136 16.92 -9.21 28.96
CA ALA A 136 18.08 -8.68 28.26
C ALA A 136 18.24 -9.28 26.85
N GLY A 137 18.43 -8.42 25.85
CA GLY A 137 18.59 -8.81 24.45
C GLY A 137 17.29 -9.11 23.70
N GLU A 138 16.13 -9.15 24.38
CA GLU A 138 14.86 -9.35 23.71
C GLU A 138 14.40 -8.09 22.98
N VAL A 139 13.79 -8.29 21.81
CA VAL A 139 13.16 -7.24 21.02
C VAL A 139 11.73 -7.05 21.51
N VAL A 140 11.37 -5.81 21.83
CA VAL A 140 10.02 -5.42 22.20
C VAL A 140 9.42 -4.64 21.04
N ILE A 141 8.22 -5.02 20.60
CA ILE A 141 7.44 -4.30 19.58
C ILE A 141 6.08 -3.94 20.18
N ILE A 142 5.73 -2.66 20.09
CA ILE A 142 4.46 -2.10 20.54
C ILE A 142 3.76 -1.53 19.31
N LYS A 143 2.57 -2.03 19.00
CA LYS A 143 1.72 -1.48 17.96
C LYS A 143 0.60 -0.67 18.59
N VAL A 144 0.27 0.47 18.02
CA VAL A 144 -0.83 1.34 18.43
C VAL A 144 -1.69 1.65 17.22
N GLY A 145 -3.01 1.66 17.39
CA GLY A 145 -3.96 1.93 16.34
C GLY A 145 -4.47 0.68 15.64
N GLN A 146 -4.82 0.81 14.37
CA GLN A 146 -5.24 -0.29 13.49
C GLN A 146 -4.11 -1.28 13.17
N ASN A 147 -2.85 -0.93 13.51
CA ASN A 147 -1.75 -1.89 13.52
C ASN A 147 -1.89 -2.95 14.62
N ALA A 148 -2.63 -2.65 15.71
CA ALA A 148 -2.98 -3.63 16.72
C ALA A 148 -4.17 -4.48 16.26
N THR A 149 -4.20 -5.73 16.68
CA THR A 149 -5.20 -6.71 16.29
C THR A 149 -6.56 -6.33 16.87
N GLY A 150 -7.46 -5.84 16.00
CA GLY A 150 -8.77 -5.36 16.42
C GLY A 150 -8.78 -3.91 16.92
N GLY A 151 -7.66 -3.19 16.81
CA GLY A 151 -7.58 -1.77 17.13
C GLY A 151 -8.37 -0.92 16.13
N VAL A 152 -8.98 0.16 16.65
CA VAL A 152 -9.86 1.06 15.90
C VAL A 152 -9.51 2.54 16.10
N ASN A 153 -8.97 2.90 17.26
CA ASN A 153 -8.60 4.29 17.58
C ASN A 153 -7.12 4.51 17.32
N GLN A 154 -6.79 5.60 16.64
CA GLN A 154 -5.43 5.95 16.23
C GLN A 154 -4.97 7.24 16.90
N VAL A 155 -3.67 7.54 16.79
CA VAL A 155 -3.07 8.77 17.33
C VAL A 155 -3.13 9.85 16.24
N THR A 156 -3.54 11.07 16.57
CA THR A 156 -3.50 12.19 15.63
C THR A 156 -2.13 12.87 15.63
N ASN A 157 -1.55 13.04 14.44
CA ASN A 157 -0.28 13.72 14.25
C ASN A 157 -0.37 15.22 14.59
N PRO A 158 0.73 15.81 15.11
CA PRO A 158 0.83 17.26 15.29
C PRO A 158 1.00 18.00 13.95
N ALA A 159 1.34 19.29 14.02
CA ALA A 159 1.79 20.06 12.87
C ALA A 159 3.14 19.54 12.32
N THR A 160 3.53 20.02 11.14
CA THR A 160 4.79 19.70 10.47
C THR A 160 5.99 20.02 11.37
N GLY A 161 6.93 19.07 11.48
CA GLY A 161 8.08 19.19 12.37
C GLY A 161 8.75 17.86 12.69
N SER A 162 9.80 17.90 13.53
CA SER A 162 10.47 16.71 14.03
C SER A 162 10.19 16.53 15.52
N TYR A 163 9.66 15.38 15.88
CA TYR A 163 9.15 15.08 17.21
C TYR A 163 9.89 13.90 17.82
N GLU A 164 10.19 13.99 19.10
CA GLU A 164 10.97 12.97 19.80
C GLU A 164 10.13 12.20 20.80
N PHE A 165 10.21 10.88 20.69
CA PHE A 165 9.58 9.92 21.55
C PHE A 165 10.58 9.42 22.57
N VAL A 166 10.13 9.27 23.81
CA VAL A 166 10.94 8.72 24.90
C VAL A 166 10.30 7.44 25.38
N VAL A 167 11.08 6.36 25.42
CA VAL A 167 10.67 5.07 25.98
C VAL A 167 11.50 4.81 27.23
N THR A 168 10.82 4.45 28.32
CA THR A 168 11.45 3.97 29.55
C THR A 168 10.97 2.55 29.85
N ALA A 169 11.85 1.60 30.13
CA ALA A 169 11.50 0.21 30.40
C ALA A 169 12.19 -0.33 31.66
N GLY A 170 11.48 -1.13 32.45
CA GLY A 170 12.06 -1.94 33.53
C GLY A 170 12.78 -1.10 34.59
N ALA A 171 14.07 -1.39 34.81
CA ALA A 171 14.95 -0.68 35.76
C ALA A 171 15.35 0.75 35.28
N ALA A 172 14.40 1.47 34.71
CA ALA A 172 14.55 2.79 34.11
C ALA A 172 15.51 2.84 32.92
N ASP A 173 15.62 1.75 32.13
CA ASP A 173 16.31 1.80 30.85
C ASP A 173 15.62 2.81 29.93
N THR A 174 16.36 3.65 29.22
CA THR A 174 15.78 4.71 28.39
C THR A 174 16.22 4.67 26.94
N GLY A 175 15.33 5.03 26.02
CA GLY A 175 15.62 5.18 24.61
C GLY A 175 14.87 6.36 24.04
N ARG A 176 15.45 6.99 23.00
CA ARG A 176 14.82 8.11 22.29
C ARG A 176 14.81 7.81 20.80
N THR A 177 13.68 8.07 20.15
CA THR A 177 13.56 8.00 18.68
C THR A 177 12.80 9.22 18.17
N ARG A 178 12.89 9.51 16.87
CA ARG A 178 12.24 10.68 16.28
C ARG A 178 11.45 10.30 15.06
N VAL A 179 10.34 11.01 14.88
CA VAL A 179 9.51 10.96 13.68
C VAL A 179 9.44 12.35 13.06
N ALA A 180 9.27 12.40 11.75
CA ALA A 180 9.08 13.63 11.02
C ALA A 180 7.63 13.67 10.51
N ILE A 181 6.92 14.75 10.85
CA ILE A 181 5.62 15.08 10.27
C ILE A 181 5.88 16.02 9.11
N VAL A 182 5.38 15.67 7.92
CA VAL A 182 5.65 16.36 6.66
C VAL A 182 4.37 16.62 5.90
N ASP A 183 4.29 17.76 5.22
CA ASP A 183 3.13 18.10 4.39
C ASP A 183 2.97 17.12 3.22
N THR A 184 1.72 16.81 2.88
CA THR A 184 1.41 16.00 1.70
C THR A 184 1.57 16.84 0.43
N VAL A 185 2.27 16.29 -0.57
CA VAL A 185 2.33 16.88 -1.90
C VAL A 185 1.24 16.25 -2.76
N LEU A 186 0.32 17.08 -3.27
CA LEU A 186 -0.67 16.64 -4.25
C LEU A 186 0.01 16.45 -5.61
N VAL A 187 0.03 15.22 -6.12
CA VAL A 187 0.53 14.90 -7.47
C VAL A 187 -0.66 14.69 -8.40
N THR A 188 -0.81 15.54 -9.41
CA THR A 188 -1.80 15.38 -10.48
C THR A 188 -1.11 15.12 -11.81
N ALA A 189 -1.55 14.10 -12.55
CA ALA A 189 -1.11 13.84 -13.91
C ALA A 189 -2.32 13.92 -14.85
N SER A 190 -2.15 14.60 -16.00
CA SER A 190 -3.09 14.55 -17.12
C SER A 190 -2.46 13.73 -18.24
N VAL A 191 -3.26 12.89 -18.88
CA VAL A 191 -2.87 12.18 -20.11
C VAL A 191 -3.67 12.76 -21.25
N ASP A 192 -2.97 13.32 -22.24
CA ASP A 192 -3.63 13.89 -23.41
C ASP A 192 -4.27 12.77 -24.25
N THR A 193 -5.44 13.08 -24.81
CA THR A 193 -6.14 12.17 -25.70
C THR A 193 -5.52 12.18 -27.09
N THR A 194 -5.28 11.01 -27.67
CA THR A 194 -4.82 10.82 -29.05
C THR A 194 -5.95 10.31 -29.95
N PHE A 195 -5.93 10.74 -31.21
CA PHE A 195 -6.80 10.24 -32.27
C PHE A 195 -5.98 10.11 -33.54
N ASP A 196 -5.71 8.86 -33.94
CA ASP A 196 -5.07 8.53 -35.21
C ASP A 196 -6.08 7.81 -36.10
N PHE A 197 -6.29 8.33 -37.31
CA PHE A 197 -7.14 7.73 -38.32
C PHE A 197 -6.30 7.38 -39.55
N THR A 198 -6.39 6.12 -40.00
CA THR A 198 -5.67 5.67 -41.20
C THR A 198 -6.61 4.99 -42.19
N VAL A 199 -6.42 5.31 -43.47
CA VAL A 199 -7.08 4.63 -44.59
C VAL A 199 -6.03 3.78 -45.29
N SER A 200 -6.29 2.49 -45.45
CA SER A 200 -5.41 1.57 -46.16
C SER A 200 -6.13 0.87 -47.30
N GLY A 201 -5.40 0.68 -48.39
CA GLY A 201 -5.87 -0.14 -49.50
C GLY A 201 -5.80 -1.63 -49.16
N LEU A 202 -6.61 -2.44 -49.83
CA LEU A 202 -6.65 -3.90 -49.67
C LEU A 202 -6.20 -4.58 -50.95
N ALA A 203 -5.49 -5.71 -50.80
CA ALA A 203 -5.07 -6.54 -51.92
C ALA A 203 -6.24 -7.31 -52.54
N THR A 204 -6.05 -7.87 -53.73
CA THR A 204 -6.99 -8.83 -54.34
C THR A 204 -7.17 -10.06 -53.46
N SER A 205 -8.36 -10.66 -53.48
CA SER A 205 -8.75 -11.83 -52.69
C SER A 205 -8.70 -11.63 -51.17
N THR A 206 -8.76 -10.38 -50.70
CA THR A 206 -8.88 -10.07 -49.27
C THR A 206 -10.33 -10.23 -48.85
N ALA A 207 -10.57 -11.02 -47.80
CA ALA A 207 -11.90 -11.16 -47.21
C ALA A 207 -12.34 -9.84 -46.55
N VAL A 208 -13.52 -9.37 -46.90
CA VAL A 208 -14.15 -8.16 -46.38
C VAL A 208 -15.63 -8.43 -46.13
N ASN A 209 -16.02 -8.43 -44.86
CA ASN A 209 -17.40 -8.48 -44.39
C ASN A 209 -18.34 -9.46 -45.16
N GLY A 210 -17.89 -10.72 -45.31
CA GLY A 210 -18.68 -11.78 -45.95
C GLY A 210 -18.46 -11.95 -47.47
N THR A 211 -17.66 -11.09 -48.10
CA THR A 211 -17.21 -11.24 -49.50
C THR A 211 -15.68 -11.15 -49.61
N SER A 212 -15.15 -11.22 -50.82
CA SER A 212 -13.72 -11.05 -51.11
C SER A 212 -13.49 -10.01 -52.21
N THR A 213 -12.44 -9.21 -52.06
CA THR A 213 -12.03 -8.26 -53.10
C THR A 213 -11.57 -8.98 -54.38
N THR A 214 -11.84 -8.36 -55.53
CA THR A 214 -11.50 -8.85 -56.87
C THR A 214 -10.38 -8.03 -57.51
N GLY A 215 -9.87 -7.03 -56.81
CA GLY A 215 -8.78 -6.16 -57.23
C GLY A 215 -8.11 -5.47 -56.05
N LEU A 216 -7.05 -4.74 -56.36
CA LEU A 216 -6.24 -3.96 -55.42
C LEU A 216 -6.77 -2.53 -55.31
N THR A 217 -6.76 -1.97 -54.10
CA THR A 217 -6.97 -0.53 -53.85
C THR A 217 -5.75 0.08 -53.16
N THR A 218 -5.65 1.41 -53.15
CA THR A 218 -4.72 2.18 -52.30
C THR A 218 -5.51 2.99 -51.28
N ALA A 219 -4.85 3.76 -50.41
CA ALA A 219 -5.52 4.67 -49.49
C ALA A 219 -6.38 5.75 -50.18
N THR A 220 -6.06 6.08 -51.44
CA THR A 220 -6.67 7.21 -52.17
C THR A 220 -7.25 6.81 -53.53
N THR A 221 -7.30 5.52 -53.86
CA THR A 221 -7.74 5.09 -55.19
C THR A 221 -8.41 3.71 -55.15
N ILE A 222 -9.59 3.64 -55.77
CA ILE A 222 -10.35 2.41 -56.02
C ILE A 222 -10.46 2.22 -57.54
N PRO A 223 -9.55 1.46 -58.18
CA PRO A 223 -9.48 1.38 -59.63
C PRO A 223 -10.42 0.32 -60.19
N PHE A 224 -11.71 0.63 -60.32
CA PHE A 224 -12.68 -0.29 -60.95
C PHE A 224 -12.34 -0.64 -62.41
N GLY A 225 -11.71 0.29 -63.14
CA GLY A 225 -11.32 0.09 -64.53
C GLY A 225 -12.54 -0.07 -65.44
N VAL A 226 -12.43 -0.95 -66.45
CA VAL A 226 -13.55 -1.29 -67.33
C VAL A 226 -14.34 -2.46 -66.72
N LEU A 227 -15.63 -2.24 -66.48
CA LEU A 227 -16.54 -3.28 -66.02
C LEU A 227 -16.98 -4.15 -67.21
N THR A 228 -16.64 -5.44 -67.19
CA THR A 228 -17.05 -6.39 -68.21
C THR A 228 -18.38 -7.03 -67.82
N SER A 229 -19.31 -7.13 -68.77
CA SER A 229 -20.61 -7.77 -68.55
C SER A 229 -20.47 -9.18 -67.94
N GLY A 230 -21.23 -9.45 -66.88
CA GLY A 230 -21.25 -10.73 -66.17
C GLY A 230 -20.07 -10.98 -65.23
N ALA A 231 -19.12 -10.03 -65.09
CA ALA A 231 -17.99 -10.14 -64.16
C ALA A 231 -18.18 -9.17 -62.99
N VAL A 232 -18.34 -9.73 -61.78
CA VAL A 232 -18.46 -8.93 -60.55
C VAL A 232 -17.11 -8.30 -60.19
N LYS A 233 -17.14 -7.02 -59.81
CA LYS A 233 -16.00 -6.30 -59.24
C LYS A 233 -16.32 -5.85 -57.81
N THR A 234 -15.63 -6.44 -56.85
CA THR A 234 -15.65 -6.04 -55.44
C THR A 234 -14.32 -5.42 -55.07
N MET A 235 -14.34 -4.22 -54.48
CA MET A 235 -13.18 -3.49 -54.01
C MET A 235 -13.45 -2.96 -52.61
N ALA A 236 -12.42 -2.76 -51.79
CA ALA A 236 -12.59 -2.22 -50.45
C ALA A 236 -11.33 -1.48 -49.98
N GLN A 237 -11.51 -0.57 -49.04
CA GLN A 237 -10.45 0.05 -48.24
C GLN A 237 -10.74 -0.25 -46.76
N LYS A 238 -9.71 -0.22 -45.92
CA LYS A 238 -9.83 -0.38 -44.48
C LYS A 238 -9.65 0.97 -43.79
N LEU A 239 -10.59 1.30 -42.91
CA LEU A 239 -10.58 2.49 -42.07
C LEU A 239 -10.21 2.07 -40.65
N ASP A 240 -9.09 2.54 -40.12
CA ASP A 240 -8.59 2.20 -38.78
C ASP A 240 -8.54 3.44 -37.89
N VAL A 241 -9.07 3.32 -36.67
CA VAL A 241 -9.05 4.35 -35.62
C VAL A 241 -8.25 3.83 -34.43
N VAL A 242 -7.27 4.60 -33.97
CA VAL A 242 -6.53 4.33 -32.73
C VAL A 242 -6.71 5.52 -31.79
N THR A 243 -7.16 5.25 -30.57
CA THR A 243 -7.38 6.27 -29.55
C THR A 243 -7.21 5.74 -28.14
N ASN A 244 -6.72 6.59 -27.23
CA ASN A 244 -6.73 6.38 -25.78
C ASN A 244 -7.88 7.14 -25.07
N ALA A 245 -8.80 7.77 -25.82
CA ALA A 245 -9.91 8.52 -25.24
C ALA A 245 -10.90 7.57 -24.55
N ARG A 246 -11.25 7.86 -23.28
CA ARG A 246 -12.15 7.03 -22.46
C ARG A 246 -13.51 6.76 -23.12
N ASN A 247 -14.03 7.73 -23.87
CA ASN A 247 -15.33 7.63 -24.55
C ASN A 247 -15.19 7.42 -26.07
N GLY A 248 -13.97 7.18 -26.56
CA GLY A 248 -13.67 7.08 -27.99
C GLY A 248 -13.96 8.37 -28.77
N PHE A 249 -14.14 8.21 -30.07
CA PHE A 249 -14.51 9.25 -31.03
C PHE A 249 -15.67 8.75 -31.90
N VAL A 250 -16.54 9.67 -32.32
CA VAL A 250 -17.49 9.43 -33.41
C VAL A 250 -16.76 9.78 -34.71
N VAL A 251 -16.64 8.81 -35.62
CA VAL A 251 -16.11 9.03 -36.96
C VAL A 251 -17.26 9.10 -37.93
N THR A 252 -17.36 10.22 -38.63
CA THR A 252 -18.32 10.42 -39.72
C THR A 252 -17.58 10.32 -41.04
N VAL A 253 -18.12 9.52 -41.95
CA VAL A 253 -17.68 9.46 -43.34
C VAL A 253 -18.74 10.14 -44.18
N GLU A 254 -18.31 11.08 -45.02
CA GLU A 254 -19.19 11.81 -45.93
C GLU A 254 -18.84 11.46 -47.37
N GLN A 255 -19.85 11.35 -48.22
CA GLN A 255 -19.72 11.21 -49.66
C GLN A 255 -20.16 12.51 -50.33
N ASP A 256 -19.35 13.01 -51.27
CA ASP A 256 -19.72 14.11 -52.16
C ASP A 256 -20.04 13.54 -53.56
N GLY A 257 -21.30 13.14 -53.75
CA GLY A 257 -21.81 12.58 -55.00
C GLY A 257 -21.47 11.10 -55.24
N ASN A 258 -22.25 10.45 -56.11
CA ASN A 258 -22.08 9.03 -56.44
C ASN A 258 -20.78 8.75 -57.22
N LEU A 259 -20.28 7.52 -57.13
CA LEU A 259 -19.15 7.07 -57.96
C LEU A 259 -19.63 6.89 -59.41
N GLN A 260 -19.24 7.81 -60.28
CA GLN A 260 -19.72 7.85 -61.67
C GLN A 260 -18.72 7.25 -62.66
N SER A 261 -19.26 6.57 -63.67
CA SER A 261 -18.58 6.17 -64.89
C SER A 261 -18.52 7.32 -65.91
N SER A 262 -17.66 7.18 -66.93
CA SER A 262 -17.55 8.15 -68.01
C SER A 262 -18.80 8.24 -68.91
N THR A 263 -19.71 7.27 -68.81
CA THR A 263 -20.99 7.24 -69.56
C THR A 263 -22.18 7.73 -68.74
N GLY A 264 -21.95 8.17 -67.50
CA GLY A 264 -23.00 8.73 -66.63
C GLY A 264 -23.79 7.70 -65.81
N ALA A 265 -23.43 6.41 -65.87
CA ALA A 265 -23.91 5.42 -64.89
C ALA A 265 -23.13 5.55 -63.59
N ASP A 266 -23.75 5.27 -62.47
CA ASP A 266 -23.17 5.38 -61.14
C ASP A 266 -23.24 4.10 -60.31
N VAL A 267 -22.63 4.15 -59.13
CA VAL A 267 -22.70 3.13 -58.08
C VAL A 267 -23.49 3.72 -56.93
N ASP A 268 -24.61 3.08 -56.64
CA ASP A 268 -25.58 3.57 -55.65
C ASP A 268 -25.19 3.21 -54.23
N GLY A 269 -25.95 3.76 -53.27
CA GLY A 269 -25.88 3.37 -51.87
C GLY A 269 -26.05 1.86 -51.67
N PHE A 270 -25.68 1.39 -50.48
CA PHE A 270 -25.73 -0.03 -50.12
C PHE A 270 -27.14 -0.63 -50.25
N ILE A 271 -27.29 -1.96 -50.38
CA ILE A 271 -28.60 -2.65 -50.45
C ILE A 271 -29.60 -1.95 -51.41
N ASP A 272 -29.24 -1.90 -52.68
CA ASP A 272 -30.08 -1.39 -53.77
C ASP A 272 -30.49 0.09 -53.56
N GLY A 273 -29.51 0.95 -53.21
CA GLY A 273 -29.66 2.41 -53.11
C GLY A 273 -29.89 2.96 -51.70
N ALA A 274 -29.93 2.11 -50.67
CA ALA A 274 -30.09 2.50 -49.28
C ALA A 274 -28.75 2.84 -48.58
N TYR A 275 -28.69 3.97 -47.90
CA TYR A 275 -27.55 4.26 -47.02
C TYR A 275 -27.82 3.68 -45.63
N THR A 276 -27.06 2.66 -45.24
CA THR A 276 -27.12 2.06 -43.89
C THR A 276 -26.05 2.66 -43.00
N ASP A 277 -26.45 3.17 -41.83
CA ASP A 277 -25.56 3.73 -40.80
C ASP A 277 -25.18 2.71 -39.70
N SER A 278 -25.68 1.48 -39.80
CA SER A 278 -25.39 0.37 -38.91
C SER A 278 -24.60 -0.73 -39.60
N THR A 279 -23.73 -1.42 -38.86
CA THR A 279 -22.97 -2.59 -39.32
C THR A 279 -23.90 -3.65 -39.91
N ALA A 280 -23.70 -4.00 -41.18
CA ALA A 280 -24.45 -5.02 -41.89
C ALA A 280 -23.50 -5.86 -42.76
N VAL A 281 -23.75 -7.16 -42.90
CA VAL A 281 -22.98 -8.05 -43.79
C VAL A 281 -23.13 -7.59 -45.23
N TRP A 282 -22.05 -7.67 -46.02
CA TRP A 282 -22.09 -7.27 -47.43
C TRP A 282 -23.12 -8.10 -48.21
N ALA A 283 -24.09 -7.41 -48.81
CA ALA A 283 -25.10 -7.99 -49.70
C ALA A 283 -24.74 -7.63 -51.15
N ALA A 284 -24.77 -8.62 -52.05
CA ALA A 284 -24.54 -8.37 -53.46
C ALA A 284 -25.78 -7.70 -54.11
N PRO A 285 -25.60 -6.87 -55.15
CA PRO A 285 -26.71 -6.30 -55.90
C PRO A 285 -27.62 -7.35 -56.52
N THR A 286 -28.93 -7.07 -56.54
CA THR A 286 -29.96 -8.02 -57.01
C THR A 286 -30.01 -8.19 -58.53
N ASN A 287 -29.36 -7.28 -59.29
CA ASN A 287 -29.15 -7.36 -60.73
C ASN A 287 -30.45 -7.40 -61.56
N ASN A 288 -31.34 -6.44 -61.32
CA ASN A 288 -32.56 -6.24 -62.09
C ASN A 288 -32.39 -5.15 -63.17
N ILE A 289 -32.39 -5.54 -64.45
CA ILE A 289 -32.18 -4.60 -65.56
C ILE A 289 -33.25 -3.49 -65.71
N ALA A 290 -34.38 -3.61 -65.01
CA ALA A 290 -35.41 -2.58 -65.00
C ALA A 290 -35.24 -1.56 -63.87
N ASP A 291 -34.27 -1.77 -62.97
CA ASP A 291 -34.04 -0.94 -61.78
C ASP A 291 -32.54 -0.63 -61.64
N GLU A 292 -32.20 0.63 -61.85
CA GLU A 292 -30.82 1.11 -61.93
C GLU A 292 -30.06 0.95 -60.60
N ASN A 293 -30.77 1.04 -59.46
CA ASN A 293 -30.20 0.89 -58.12
C ASN A 293 -29.64 -0.51 -57.83
N THR A 294 -29.91 -1.48 -58.69
CA THR A 294 -29.62 -2.90 -58.44
C THR A 294 -28.35 -3.40 -59.13
N TRP A 295 -27.58 -2.52 -59.77
CA TRP A 295 -26.43 -2.92 -60.61
C TRP A 295 -25.07 -2.78 -59.91
N GLY A 296 -24.98 -1.93 -58.88
CA GLY A 296 -23.75 -1.75 -58.10
C GLY A 296 -24.01 -0.98 -56.82
N HIS A 297 -23.33 -1.37 -55.74
CA HIS A 297 -23.45 -0.71 -54.44
C HIS A 297 -22.10 -0.30 -53.90
N TRP A 298 -22.11 0.73 -53.05
CA TRP A 298 -21.01 1.06 -52.16
C TRP A 298 -21.55 1.29 -50.73
N GLY A 299 -20.73 1.04 -49.71
CA GLY A 299 -21.16 1.22 -48.33
C GLY A 299 -20.01 1.10 -47.34
N LEU A 300 -20.31 1.47 -46.11
CA LEU A 300 -19.44 1.26 -44.95
C LEU A 300 -19.97 0.07 -44.17
N THR A 301 -19.10 -0.86 -43.85
CA THR A 301 -19.49 -2.12 -43.23
C THR A 301 -18.63 -2.46 -42.04
#